data_AF-A0A286NW74-F1
#
_entry.id   AF-A0A286NW74-F1
#
_cell.length_a   1.000
_cell.length_b   1.000
_cell.length_c   1.000
_cell.angle_alpha   90.00
_cell.angle_beta   90.00
_cell.angle_gamma   90.00
#
_symmetry.space_group_name_H-M   'P 1'
#
loop_
_entity.id
_entity.type
_entity.pdbx_description
1 polymer ?
#
loop_
_entity_poly.entity_id
_entity_poly.type
_entity_poly.pdbx_seq_one_letter_code
_entity_poly.pdbx_strand_id
1 'polypeptide(L)' 'MTTLREVMLVDDEEDIRTIGNLSLGRVGGWQTVLAASGAEALEKA' A
#
# COMPACT_ATOMS: atom_id res chain seq x y z
N MET A 1 21.36 -2.82 10.30
CA MET A 1 20.43 -1.81 9.77
C MET A 1 19.24 -2.55 9.19
N THR A 2 18.04 -2.29 9.70
CA THR A 2 16.80 -2.86 9.13
C THR A 2 16.41 -2.01 7.93
N THR A 3 16.31 -2.62 6.75
CA THR A 3 15.82 -1.94 5.55
C THR A 3 14.30 -2.02 5.53
N LEU A 4 13.64 -0.91 5.86
CA LEU A 4 12.20 -0.77 5.62
C LEU A 4 11.96 -0.77 4.11
N ARG A 5 11.17 -1.73 3.64
CA ARG A 5 10.83 -1.89 2.21
C ARG A 5 9.34 -2.00 1.94
N GLU A 6 8.52 -2.09 2.99
CA GLU A 6 7.08 -2.32 2.87
C GLU A 6 6.29 -1.09 3.32
N VAL A 7 5.22 -0.78 2.60
CA VAL A 7 4.28 0.31 2.90
C VAL A 7 2.84 -0.19 2.71
N MET A 8 1.95 0.13 3.64
CA MET A 8 0.53 -0.14 3.50
C MET A 8 -0.21 1.10 2.99
N LEU A 9 -0.97 0.94 1.92
CA LEU A 9 -1.84 1.96 1.34
C LEU A 9 -3.30 1.58 1.62
N VAL A 10 -3.98 2.42 2.39
CA VAL A 10 -5.39 2.27 2.74
C VAL A 10 -6.17 3.40 2.10
N ASP A 11 -7.08 3.07 1.20
CA ASP A 11 -7.92 4.03 0.49
C ASP A 11 -9.20 3.31 0.03
N ASP A 12 -10.37 3.92 0.14
CA ASP A 12 -11.65 3.31 -0.21
C ASP A 12 -11.89 3.28 -1.74
N GLU A 13 -11.26 4.17 -2.50
CA GLU A 13 -11.40 4.26 -3.95
C GLU A 13 -10.39 3.37 -4.70
N GLU A 14 -10.88 2.49 -5.57
CA GLU A 14 -10.04 1.51 -6.29
C GLU A 14 -9.03 2.17 -7.24
N ASP A 15 -9.44 3.23 -7.95
CA ASP A 15 -8.58 3.95 -8.88
C ASP A 15 -7.42 4.63 -8.14
N ILE A 16 -7.68 5.18 -6.95
CA ILE A 16 -6.66 5.79 -6.11
C ILE A 16 -5.69 4.73 -5.58
N ARG A 17 -6.18 3.57 -5.11
CA ARG A 17 -5.30 2.45 -4.74
C ARG A 17 -4.41 2.01 -5.90
N THR A 18 -4.94 1.99 -7.12
CA THR A 18 -4.19 1.62 -8.33
C THR A 18 -3.07 2.62 -8.64
N ILE A 19 -3.36 3.92 -8.59
CA ILE A 19 -2.36 4.99 -8.79
C ILE A 19 -1.29 4.92 -7.68
N GLY A 20 -1.70 4.74 -6.43
CA GLY A 20 -0.79 4.64 -5.30
C GLY A 20 0.12 3.42 -5.37
N ASN A 21 -0.41 2.26 -5.77
CA ASN A 21 0.38 1.04 -6.00
C ASN A 21 1.44 1.25 -7.09
N LEU A 22 1.07 1.85 -8.21
CA LEU A 22 2.02 2.16 -9.30
C LEU A 22 3.11 3.13 -8.83
N SER A 23 2.72 4.17 -8.10
CA SER A 23 3.63 5.23 -7.65
C SER A 23 4.59 4.72 -6.56
N LEU A 24 4.07 4.07 -5.51
CA LEU A 24 4.89 3.57 -4.40
C LEU A 24 5.69 2.34 -4.82
N GLY A 25 5.09 1.42 -5.57
CA GLY A 25 5.73 0.20 -6.00
C GLY A 25 6.75 0.41 -7.13
N ARG A 26 6.27 0.83 -8.31
CA ARG A 26 7.12 0.90 -9.51
C ARG A 26 8.07 2.08 -9.50
N VAL A 27 7.64 3.25 -9.03
CA VAL A 27 8.48 4.46 -9.02
C VAL A 27 9.28 4.54 -7.71
N GLY A 28 8.63 4.27 -6.57
CA GLY A 28 9.24 4.37 -5.24
C GLY A 28 10.04 3.13 -4.81
N GLY A 29 9.89 1.99 -5.49
CA GLY A 29 10.60 0.75 -5.16
C GLY A 29 10.11 0.05 -3.89
N TRP A 30 8.93 0.41 -3.39
CA TRP A 30 8.33 -0.19 -2.19
C TRP A 30 7.61 -1.50 -2.52
N GLN A 31 7.50 -2.39 -1.53
CA GLN A 31 6.49 -3.44 -1.50
C GLN A 31 5.23 -2.85 -0.90
N THR A 32 4.12 -2.90 -1.64
CA THR A 32 2.87 -2.25 -1.24
C THR A 32 1.86 -3.29 -0.78
N VAL A 33 1.30 -3.09 0.41
CA VAL A 33 0.12 -3.81 0.89
C VAL A 33 -1.09 -2.91 0.70
N LEU A 34 -2.09 -3.37 -0.06
CA LEU A 34 -3.29 -2.59 -0.34
C LEU A 34 -4.43 -3.01 0.58
N ALA A 35 -5.21 -2.05 1.07
CA ALA A 35 -6.46 -2.29 1.79
C ALA A 35 -7.51 -1.26 1.37
N ALA A 36 -8.77 -1.68 1.22
CA ALA A 36 -9.90 -0.82 0.90
C ALA A 36 -10.57 -0.21 2.14
N SER A 37 -10.18 -0.61 3.34
CA SER A 37 -10.74 -0.11 4.59
C SER A 37 -9.76 -0.27 5.75
N GLY A 38 -10.03 0.43 6.85
CA GLY A 38 -9.28 0.26 8.10
C GLY A 38 -9.39 -1.16 8.69
N ALA A 39 -10.54 -1.81 8.55
CA ALA A 39 -10.72 -3.19 9.01
C ALA A 39 -9.82 -4.16 8.23
N GLU A 40 -9.83 -4.05 6.90
CA GLU A 40 -8.97 -4.85 6.02
C GLU A 40 -7.48 -4.56 6.25
N ALA A 41 -7.12 -3.31 6.56
CA ALA A 41 -5.76 -2.94 6.91
C ALA A 41 -5.28 -3.63 8.19
N LEU A 42 -6.15 -3.71 9.21
CA LEU A 42 -5.85 -4.40 10.46
C LEU A 42 -5.77 -5.92 10.28
N GLU A 43 -6.56 -6.51 9.38
CA GLU A 43 -6.46 -7.93 9.03
C GLU A 43 -5.17 -8.29 8.29
N LYS A 44 -4.55 -7.30 7.61
CA LYS A 44 -3.33 -7.46 6.79
C LYS A 44 -2.03 -7.05 7.51
N ALA A 45 -2.13 -6.47 8.71
CA ALA A 45 -0.99 -6.02 9.53
C ALA A 45 -0.31 -7.19 10.26
#